data_AF-A0A1C6BVL7-F1
#
_entry.id   AF-A0A1C6BVL7-F1
#
_cell.length_a   1.000
_cell.length_b   1.000
_cell.length_c   1.000
_cell.angle_alpha   90.00
_cell.angle_beta   90.00
_cell.angle_gamma   90.00
#
_symmetry.space_group_name_H-M   'P 1'
#
loop_
_entity.id
_entity.type
_entity.pdbx_description
1 polymer ?
#
loop_
_entity_poly.entity_id
_entity_poly.type
_entity_poly.pdbx_seq_one_letter_code
_entity_poly.pdbx_strand_id
1 'polypeptide(L)'
;MEKQFSAAGQGLMRIFFGVCLSAAYVLLNTTGLLLGLMPLRVLSAITCLAVFFLVFVGLTAASVADSGYRRAIWFSRLGAVVGLLAALIVDNSMLIFALAVLRQLMELTGLVLICRLSSRLMEERDGDVDSSRGEMTWRLCVLCGVSSILCACGAMFLADNKMLLAPITVYLVLQLAGRLVFMVFLYRSQGALQRH
;
A
#
# COMPACT_ATOMS: atom_id res chain seq x y z
N MET A 1 -9.79 16.33 22.29
CA MET A 1 -8.83 16.16 21.19
C MET A 1 -7.81 15.05 21.48
N GLU A 2 -7.23 14.93 22.69
CA GLU A 2 -6.31 13.81 23.05
C GLU A 2 -6.83 12.39 22.72
N LYS A 3 -8.10 12.09 23.05
CA LYS A 3 -8.71 10.79 22.71
C LYS A 3 -8.79 10.53 21.21
N GLN A 4 -8.90 11.58 20.37
CA GLN A 4 -8.93 11.46 18.92
C GLN A 4 -7.52 11.20 18.35
N PHE A 5 -6.48 11.87 18.88
CA PHE A 5 -5.09 11.62 18.49
C PHE A 5 -4.62 10.21 18.90
N SER A 6 -5.00 9.75 20.10
CA SER A 6 -4.71 8.37 20.56
C SER A 6 -5.38 7.31 19.68
N ALA A 7 -6.64 7.52 19.28
CA ALA A 7 -7.35 6.63 18.36
C ALA A 7 -6.73 6.61 16.95
N ALA A 8 -6.28 7.77 16.44
CA ALA A 8 -5.54 7.86 15.18
C ALA A 8 -4.20 7.10 15.24
N GLY A 9 -3.45 7.23 16.34
CA GLY A 9 -2.21 6.49 16.56
C GLY A 9 -2.41 4.97 16.59
N GLN A 10 -3.45 4.48 17.29
CA GLN A 10 -3.80 3.05 17.27
C GLN A 10 -4.25 2.57 15.87
N GLY A 11 -4.97 3.40 15.13
CA GLY A 11 -5.35 3.11 13.74
C GLY A 11 -4.14 2.97 12.83
N LEU A 12 -3.20 3.91 12.91
CA LEU A 12 -1.95 3.86 12.16
C LEU A 12 -1.10 2.63 12.51
N MET A 13 -1.09 2.19 13.78
CA MET A 13 -0.39 0.96 14.21
C MET A 13 -0.89 -0.28 13.47
N ARG A 14 -2.21 -0.39 13.29
CA ARG A 14 -2.82 -1.49 12.52
C ARG A 14 -2.49 -1.40 11.04
N ILE A 15 -2.44 -0.19 10.48
CA ILE A 15 -2.00 0.02 9.09
C ILE A 15 -0.53 -0.39 8.93
N PHE A 16 0.34 -0.08 9.91
CA PHE A 16 1.74 -0.50 9.89
C PHE A 16 1.89 -2.03 9.85
N PHE A 17 1.17 -2.76 10.70
CA PHE A 17 1.13 -4.22 10.63
C PHE A 17 0.60 -4.73 9.28
N GLY A 18 -0.42 -4.07 8.72
CA GLY A 18 -0.93 -4.36 7.38
C GLY A 18 0.14 -4.17 6.29
N VAL A 19 0.97 -3.14 6.39
CA VAL A 19 2.09 -2.90 5.44
C VAL A 19 3.19 -3.94 5.62
N CYS A 20 3.47 -4.39 6.84
CA CYS A 20 4.39 -5.50 7.10
C CYS A 20 3.92 -6.79 6.44
N LEU A 21 2.66 -7.16 6.66
CA LEU A 21 2.06 -8.30 6.00
C LEU A 21 2.01 -8.14 4.48
N SER A 22 1.82 -6.92 3.98
CA SER A 22 1.77 -6.70 2.53
C SER A 22 3.13 -7.02 1.90
N ALA A 23 4.24 -6.62 2.52
CA ALA A 23 5.59 -6.93 2.03
C ALA A 23 5.81 -8.45 1.95
N ALA A 24 5.37 -9.19 2.99
CA ALA A 24 5.38 -10.65 2.97
C ALA A 24 4.50 -11.23 1.85
N TYR A 25 3.30 -10.66 1.63
CA TYR A 25 2.43 -11.05 0.51
C TYR A 25 3.12 -10.91 -0.85
N VAL A 26 3.80 -9.80 -1.12
CA VAL A 26 4.49 -9.59 -2.40
C VAL A 26 5.60 -10.61 -2.61
N LEU A 27 6.42 -10.85 -1.57
CA LEU A 27 7.49 -11.85 -1.63
C LEU A 27 6.93 -13.25 -1.88
N LEU A 28 5.90 -13.65 -1.12
CA LEU A 28 5.24 -14.96 -1.26
C LEU A 28 4.59 -15.12 -2.64
N ASN A 29 3.89 -14.10 -3.12
CA ASN A 29 3.19 -14.14 -4.40
C ASN A 29 4.17 -14.24 -5.57
N THR A 30 5.21 -13.42 -5.59
CA THR A 30 6.18 -13.42 -6.69
C THR A 30 7.05 -14.68 -6.67
N THR A 31 7.46 -15.14 -5.49
CA THR A 31 8.20 -16.41 -5.34
C THR A 31 7.35 -17.61 -5.74
N GLY A 32 6.06 -17.63 -5.34
CA GLY A 32 5.11 -18.67 -5.72
C GLY A 32 4.80 -18.69 -7.22
N LEU A 33 4.80 -17.52 -7.88
CA LEU A 33 4.67 -17.42 -9.33
C LEU A 33 5.91 -17.95 -10.05
N LEU A 34 7.11 -17.53 -9.63
CA LEU A 34 8.37 -17.92 -10.26
C LEU A 34 8.68 -19.41 -10.11
N LEU A 35 8.42 -19.99 -8.94
CA LEU A 35 8.68 -21.41 -8.66
C LEU A 35 7.50 -22.34 -9.03
N GLY A 36 6.36 -21.79 -9.45
CA GLY A 36 5.16 -22.57 -9.78
C GLY A 36 4.55 -23.32 -8.58
N LEU A 37 4.92 -22.96 -7.35
CA LEU A 37 4.52 -23.66 -6.14
C LEU A 37 3.11 -23.22 -5.70
N MET A 38 2.12 -24.06 -5.98
CA MET A 38 0.73 -23.88 -5.51
C MET A 38 0.58 -23.51 -4.02
N PRO A 39 1.25 -24.16 -3.04
CA PRO A 39 1.03 -23.85 -1.62
C PRO A 39 1.41 -22.41 -1.27
N LEU A 40 2.46 -21.85 -1.91
CA LEU A 40 2.86 -20.45 -1.72
C LEU A 40 1.81 -19.47 -2.27
N ARG A 41 1.11 -19.85 -3.34
CA ARG A 41 0.02 -19.04 -3.93
C ARG A 41 -1.23 -19.02 -3.05
N VAL A 42 -1.54 -20.13 -2.38
CA VAL A 42 -2.64 -20.17 -1.41
C VAL A 42 -2.29 -19.33 -0.18
N LEU A 43 -1.06 -19.44 0.32
CA LEU A 43 -0.58 -18.65 1.45
C LEU A 43 -0.57 -17.15 1.15
N SER A 44 -0.19 -16.76 -0.08
CA SER A 44 -0.24 -15.36 -0.49
C SER A 44 -1.67 -14.82 -0.53
N ALA A 45 -2.64 -15.62 -0.99
CA ALA A 45 -4.06 -15.21 -0.98
C ALA A 45 -4.58 -14.97 0.45
N ILE A 46 -4.27 -15.86 1.40
CA ILE A 46 -4.63 -15.69 2.82
C ILE A 46 -3.99 -14.42 3.39
N THR A 47 -2.71 -14.21 3.11
CA THR A 47 -1.97 -13.03 3.56
C THR A 47 -2.58 -11.74 2.99
N CYS A 48 -2.97 -11.72 1.72
CA CYS A 48 -3.64 -10.57 1.09
C CYS A 48 -4.95 -10.22 1.80
N LEU A 49 -5.70 -11.24 2.22
CA LEU A 49 -6.97 -11.08 2.92
C LEU A 49 -6.75 -10.50 4.32
N ALA A 50 -5.72 -10.96 5.04
CA ALA A 50 -5.32 -10.39 6.32
C ALA A 50 -4.82 -8.94 6.21
N VAL A 51 -4.06 -8.60 5.16
CA VAL A 51 -3.65 -7.21 4.86
C VAL A 51 -4.88 -6.32 4.71
N PHE A 52 -5.85 -6.75 3.91
CA PHE A 52 -7.07 -5.98 3.68
C PHE A 52 -7.83 -5.71 4.99
N PHE A 53 -7.99 -6.72 5.84
CA PHE A 53 -8.63 -6.56 7.15
C PHE A 53 -7.87 -5.60 8.06
N LEU A 54 -6.54 -5.74 8.18
CA LEU A 54 -5.72 -4.87 9.04
C LEU A 54 -5.76 -3.41 8.58
N VAL A 55 -5.64 -3.18 7.27
CA VAL A 55 -5.71 -1.84 6.67
C VAL A 55 -7.12 -1.27 6.88
N PHE A 56 -8.18 -2.03 6.62
CA PHE A 56 -9.55 -1.57 6.81
C PHE A 56 -9.85 -1.21 8.28
N VAL A 57 -9.50 -2.08 9.22
CA VAL A 57 -9.69 -1.84 10.66
C VAL A 57 -8.81 -0.69 11.18
N GLY A 58 -7.62 -0.51 10.61
CA GLY A 58 -6.76 0.63 10.92
C GLY A 58 -7.31 1.95 10.43
N LEU A 59 -7.81 1.99 9.18
CA LEU A 59 -8.43 3.17 8.60
C LEU A 59 -9.77 3.53 9.28
N THR A 60 -10.58 2.55 9.69
CA THR A 60 -11.83 2.85 10.41
C THR A 60 -11.54 3.46 11.78
N ALA A 61 -10.54 2.94 12.51
CA ALA A 61 -10.08 3.55 13.76
C ALA A 61 -9.53 4.98 13.55
N ALA A 62 -8.74 5.20 12.49
CA ALA A 62 -8.23 6.53 12.16
C ALA A 62 -9.32 7.50 11.68
N SER A 63 -10.41 6.99 11.08
CA SER A 63 -11.53 7.81 10.60
C SER A 63 -12.37 8.47 11.69
N VAL A 64 -12.18 8.07 12.95
CA VAL A 64 -12.77 8.74 14.12
C VAL A 64 -12.09 10.09 14.38
N ALA A 65 -10.83 10.25 13.98
CA ALA A 65 -10.05 11.47 14.18
C ALA A 65 -10.24 12.49 13.05
N ASP A 66 -10.34 12.03 11.80
CA ASP A 66 -10.57 12.91 10.64
C ASP A 66 -11.46 12.23 9.58
N SER A 67 -12.49 12.95 9.14
CA SER A 67 -13.37 12.58 8.02
C SER A 67 -12.62 12.30 6.71
N GLY A 68 -11.42 12.85 6.55
CA GLY A 68 -10.54 12.61 5.40
C GLY A 68 -10.14 11.14 5.24
N TYR A 69 -9.96 10.38 6.32
CA TYR A 69 -9.64 8.95 6.25
C TYR A 69 -10.80 8.15 5.64
N ARG A 70 -12.04 8.66 5.71
CA ARG A 70 -13.20 8.04 5.09
C ARG A 70 -13.08 7.97 3.56
N ARG A 71 -12.36 8.92 2.94
CA ARG A 71 -12.01 8.86 1.50
C ARG A 71 -10.99 7.77 1.20
N ALA A 72 -9.99 7.60 2.06
CA ALA A 72 -8.99 6.53 1.90
C ALA A 72 -9.61 5.13 2.06
N ILE A 73 -10.65 4.97 2.90
CA ILE A 73 -11.44 3.73 2.99
C ILE A 73 -12.11 3.40 1.66
N TRP A 74 -12.67 4.41 0.97
CA TRP A 74 -13.31 4.21 -0.34
C TRP A 74 -12.31 3.75 -1.40
N PHE A 75 -11.11 4.33 -1.45
CA PHE A 75 -10.07 3.89 -2.39
C PHE A 75 -9.59 2.46 -2.10
N SER A 76 -9.44 2.09 -0.83
CA SER A 76 -9.09 0.71 -0.46
C SER A 76 -10.18 -0.29 -0.86
N ARG A 77 -11.46 0.06 -0.69
CA ARG A 77 -12.59 -0.78 -1.16
C ARG A 77 -12.64 -0.91 -2.67
N LEU A 78 -12.50 0.19 -3.39
CA LEU A 78 -12.49 0.19 -4.85
C LEU A 78 -11.33 -0.66 -5.39
N GLY A 79 -10.14 -0.53 -4.82
CA GLY A 79 -8.98 -1.37 -5.18
C GLY A 79 -9.25 -2.86 -4.98
N ALA A 80 -9.93 -3.24 -3.90
CA ALA A 80 -10.31 -4.63 -3.65
C ALA A 80 -11.36 -5.15 -4.66
N VAL A 81 -12.37 -4.34 -4.99
CA VAL A 81 -13.38 -4.69 -6.02
C VAL A 81 -12.74 -4.84 -7.39
N VAL A 82 -11.84 -3.93 -7.77
CA VAL A 82 -11.09 -4.02 -9.03
C VAL A 82 -10.18 -5.26 -9.04
N GLY A 83 -9.55 -5.58 -7.91
CA GLY A 83 -8.76 -6.81 -7.76
C GLY A 83 -9.60 -8.09 -7.91
N LEU A 84 -10.82 -8.09 -7.38
CA LEU A 84 -11.76 -9.21 -7.52
C LEU A 84 -12.23 -9.36 -8.98
N LEU A 85 -12.57 -8.24 -9.64
CA LEU A 85 -12.93 -8.21 -11.05
C LEU A 85 -11.77 -8.74 -11.92
N ALA A 86 -10.53 -8.35 -11.64
CA ALA A 86 -9.36 -8.86 -12.35
C ALA A 86 -9.18 -10.38 -12.18
N ALA A 87 -9.53 -10.93 -11.01
CA ALA A 87 -9.43 -12.36 -10.74
C ALA A 87 -10.56 -13.18 -11.40
N LEU A 88 -11.73 -12.58 -11.65
CA LEU A 88 -12.86 -13.22 -12.31
C LEU A 88 -12.73 -13.25 -13.85
N ILE A 89 -11.90 -12.38 -14.41
CA ILE A 89 -11.68 -12.29 -15.85
C ILE A 89 -10.50 -13.20 -16.19
N VAL A 90 -10.76 -14.28 -16.94
CA VAL A 90 -9.75 -15.30 -17.26
C VAL A 90 -9.18 -15.11 -18.68
N ASP A 91 -9.98 -14.59 -19.61
CA ASP A 91 -9.68 -14.73 -21.05
C ASP A 91 -8.99 -13.51 -21.69
N ASN A 92 -8.91 -12.37 -21.01
CA ASN A 92 -8.34 -11.13 -21.59
C ASN A 92 -7.13 -10.63 -20.80
N SER A 93 -5.93 -11.05 -21.20
CA SER A 93 -4.65 -10.66 -20.59
C SER A 93 -4.44 -9.14 -20.49
N MET A 94 -4.79 -8.39 -21.55
CA MET A 94 -4.72 -6.92 -21.55
C MET A 94 -5.66 -6.27 -20.54
N LEU A 95 -6.85 -6.84 -20.37
CA LEU A 95 -7.88 -6.31 -19.48
C LEU A 95 -7.54 -6.62 -18.02
N ILE A 96 -7.06 -7.84 -17.74
CA ILE A 96 -6.50 -8.22 -16.43
C ILE A 96 -5.36 -7.28 -16.05
N PHE A 97 -4.46 -6.96 -16.98
CA PHE A 97 -3.38 -6.03 -16.73
C PHE A 97 -3.86 -4.60 -16.47
N ALA A 98 -4.79 -4.09 -17.29
CA ALA A 98 -5.35 -2.76 -17.10
C ALA A 98 -6.02 -2.62 -15.72
N LEU A 99 -6.75 -3.65 -15.27
CA LEU A 99 -7.34 -3.67 -13.93
C LEU A 99 -6.27 -3.78 -12.83
N ALA A 100 -5.19 -4.53 -13.05
CA ALA A 100 -4.08 -4.62 -12.10
C ALA A 100 -3.39 -3.26 -11.91
N VAL A 101 -3.14 -2.53 -13.00
CA VAL A 101 -2.60 -1.16 -12.96
C VAL A 101 -3.58 -0.22 -12.26
N LEU A 102 -4.87 -0.30 -12.57
CA LEU A 102 -5.89 0.53 -11.93
C LEU A 102 -5.96 0.28 -10.42
N ARG A 103 -5.91 -0.98 -9.99
CA ARG A 103 -5.83 -1.35 -8.58
C ARG A 103 -4.60 -0.73 -7.92
N GLN A 104 -3.44 -0.82 -8.54
CA GLN A 104 -2.20 -0.28 -8.00
C GLN A 104 -2.23 1.25 -7.88
N LEU A 105 -2.86 1.94 -8.83
CA LEU A 105 -3.11 3.39 -8.76
C LEU A 105 -4.05 3.77 -7.61
N MET A 106 -5.11 2.98 -7.38
CA MET A 106 -6.03 3.19 -6.25
C MET A 106 -5.34 2.98 -4.90
N GLU A 107 -4.54 1.92 -4.77
CA GLU A 107 -3.74 1.66 -3.57
C GLU A 107 -2.74 2.80 -3.32
N LEU A 108 -2.05 3.28 -4.35
CA LEU A 108 -1.14 4.42 -4.26
C LEU A 108 -1.86 5.70 -3.79
N THR A 109 -3.04 5.96 -4.36
CA THR A 109 -3.85 7.14 -4.02
C THR A 109 -4.31 7.09 -2.56
N GLY A 110 -4.73 5.91 -2.08
CA GLY A 110 -5.06 5.70 -0.67
C GLY A 110 -3.86 5.96 0.25
N LEU A 111 -2.67 5.52 -0.15
CA LEU A 111 -1.43 5.69 0.60
C LEU A 111 -1.02 7.17 0.69
N VAL A 112 -1.13 7.91 -0.41
CA VAL A 112 -0.86 9.37 -0.45
C VAL A 112 -1.85 10.13 0.44
N LEU A 113 -3.13 9.77 0.40
CA LEU A 113 -4.14 10.36 1.27
C LEU A 113 -3.80 10.13 2.75
N ILE A 114 -3.42 8.91 3.12
CA ILE A 114 -2.99 8.59 4.49
C ILE A 114 -1.78 9.45 4.87
N CYS A 115 -0.74 9.52 4.03
CA CYS A 115 0.43 10.36 4.31
C CYS A 115 0.08 11.84 4.51
N ARG A 116 -0.78 12.41 3.65
CA ARG A 116 -1.19 13.83 3.75
C ARG A 116 -2.05 14.10 4.97
N LEU A 117 -2.94 13.19 5.33
CA LEU A 117 -3.78 13.33 6.52
C LEU A 117 -2.96 13.16 7.80
N SER A 118 -2.12 12.13 7.87
CA SER A 118 -1.25 11.90 9.02
C SER A 118 -0.25 13.04 9.23
N SER A 119 0.27 13.67 8.17
CA SER A 119 1.15 14.84 8.29
C SER A 119 0.42 16.07 8.84
N ARG A 120 -0.79 16.37 8.33
CA ARG A 120 -1.64 17.44 8.89
C ARG A 120 -1.94 17.24 10.37
N LEU A 121 -2.30 16.01 10.77
CA LEU A 121 -2.58 15.68 12.17
C LEU A 121 -1.35 15.82 13.08
N MET A 122 -0.13 15.58 12.57
CA MET A 122 1.10 15.83 13.33
C MET A 122 1.41 17.33 13.42
N GLU A 123 1.17 18.09 12.35
CA GLU A 123 1.38 19.54 12.30
C GLU A 123 0.45 20.28 13.28
N GLU A 124 -0.82 19.87 13.36
CA GLU A 124 -1.79 20.39 14.32
C GLU A 124 -1.41 20.08 15.78
N ARG A 125 -0.59 19.06 16.02
CA ARG A 125 -0.22 18.62 17.37
C ARG A 125 1.12 19.16 17.87
N ASP A 126 2.19 19.03 17.09
CA ASP A 126 3.57 19.31 17.53
C ASP A 126 4.15 20.63 17.00
N GLY A 127 3.44 21.34 16.11
CA GLY A 127 3.90 22.59 15.53
C GLY A 127 5.07 22.42 14.55
N ASP A 128 4.74 22.41 13.25
CA ASP A 128 5.56 22.71 12.06
C ASP A 128 6.84 21.88 11.76
N VAL A 129 7.44 21.15 12.71
CA VAL A 129 8.78 20.53 12.50
C VAL A 129 8.75 19.28 11.58
N ASP A 130 7.58 18.64 11.38
CA ASP A 130 7.48 17.38 10.59
C ASP A 130 6.62 17.47 9.31
N SER A 131 6.08 18.64 8.94
CA SER A 131 5.25 18.81 7.72
C SER A 131 6.05 18.61 6.42
N SER A 132 7.25 19.20 6.36
CA SER A 132 8.19 19.08 5.23
C SER A 132 8.66 17.64 4.97
N ARG A 133 8.74 16.83 6.03
CA ARG A 133 9.15 15.41 5.96
C ARG A 133 8.00 14.51 5.54
N GLY A 134 6.78 14.82 5.96
CA GLY A 134 5.57 14.19 5.41
C GLY A 134 5.47 14.41 3.90
N GLU A 135 5.80 15.62 3.44
CA GLU A 135 5.84 15.96 2.02
C GLU A 135 6.85 15.13 1.22
N MET A 136 8.08 15.04 1.73
CA MET A 136 9.14 14.26 1.10
C MET A 136 8.77 12.77 1.03
N THR A 137 8.17 12.23 2.09
CA THR A 137 7.77 10.82 2.17
C THR A 137 6.70 10.47 1.13
N TRP A 138 5.63 11.26 1.00
CA TRP A 138 4.59 10.92 0.01
C TRP A 138 5.11 11.06 -1.43
N ARG A 139 6.01 12.02 -1.70
CA ARG A 139 6.66 12.14 -3.02
C ARG A 139 7.53 10.93 -3.34
N LEU A 140 8.29 10.42 -2.39
CA LEU A 140 9.07 9.17 -2.52
C LEU A 140 8.16 7.96 -2.76
N CYS A 141 7.06 7.84 -2.00
CA CYS A 141 6.08 6.77 -2.21
C CYS A 141 5.44 6.85 -3.61
N VAL A 142 5.10 8.05 -4.09
CA VAL A 142 4.60 8.25 -5.46
C VAL A 142 5.65 7.90 -6.50
N LEU A 143 6.90 8.31 -6.31
CA LEU A 143 8.00 7.99 -7.23
C LEU A 143 8.20 6.47 -7.34
N CYS A 144 8.27 5.75 -6.21
CA CYS A 144 8.36 4.29 -6.17
C CYS A 144 7.12 3.62 -6.78
N GLY A 145 5.93 4.15 -6.50
CA GLY A 145 4.67 3.65 -7.07
C GLY A 145 4.62 3.77 -8.58
N VAL A 146 4.87 4.96 -9.12
CA VAL A 146 4.82 5.23 -10.58
C VAL A 146 5.91 4.45 -11.31
N SER A 147 7.13 4.42 -10.78
CA SER A 147 8.21 3.62 -11.37
C SER A 147 7.90 2.11 -11.35
N SER A 148 7.27 1.59 -10.29
CA SER A 148 6.83 0.20 -10.26
C SER A 148 5.76 -0.09 -11.33
N ILE A 149 4.82 0.84 -11.57
CA ILE A 149 3.81 0.68 -12.64
C ILE A 149 4.49 0.67 -14.01
N LEU A 150 5.47 1.54 -14.26
CA LEU A 150 6.25 1.55 -15.50
C LEU A 150 7.01 0.23 -15.71
N CYS A 151 7.61 -0.32 -14.66
CA CYS A 151 8.27 -1.63 -14.72
C CYS A 151 7.27 -2.77 -14.99
N ALA A 152 6.06 -2.72 -14.44
CA ALA A 152 5.01 -3.70 -14.71
C ALA A 152 4.54 -3.63 -16.18
N CYS A 153 4.38 -2.42 -16.73
CA CYS A 153 4.11 -2.22 -18.16
C CYS A 153 5.24 -2.80 -19.03
N GLY A 154 6.51 -2.53 -18.67
CA GLY A 154 7.66 -3.07 -19.38
C GLY A 154 7.72 -4.61 -19.34
N ALA A 155 7.37 -5.21 -18.20
CA ALA A 155 7.31 -6.66 -18.06
C ALA A 155 6.28 -7.31 -18.99
N MET A 156 5.13 -6.66 -19.25
CA MET A 156 4.16 -7.19 -20.21
C MET A 156 4.70 -7.26 -21.64
N PHE A 157 5.42 -6.23 -22.10
CA PHE A 157 6.00 -6.23 -23.44
C PHE A 157 7.12 -7.28 -23.60
N LEU A 158 7.73 -7.69 -22.49
CA LEU A 158 8.83 -8.66 -22.45
C LEU A 158 8.38 -10.08 -22.05
N ALA A 159 7.07 -10.34 -21.97
CA ALA A 159 6.51 -11.59 -21.44
C ALA A 159 7.05 -12.86 -22.12
N ASP A 160 7.31 -12.81 -23.43
CA ASP A 160 7.82 -13.96 -24.20
C ASP A 160 9.36 -14.08 -24.18
N ASN A 161 10.07 -13.17 -23.51
CA ASN A 161 11.51 -13.08 -23.59
C ASN A 161 12.18 -13.48 -22.26
N LYS A 162 13.33 -14.15 -22.32
CA LYS A 162 14.11 -14.55 -21.13
C LYS A 162 14.58 -13.34 -20.29
N MET A 163 14.52 -12.13 -20.85
CA MET A 163 14.79 -10.87 -20.16
C MET A 163 13.68 -10.44 -19.18
N LEU A 164 12.54 -11.15 -19.11
CA LEU A 164 11.43 -10.86 -18.20
C LEU A 164 11.82 -10.79 -16.72
N LEU A 165 12.88 -11.51 -16.30
CA LEU A 165 13.35 -11.47 -14.91
C LEU A 165 13.79 -10.07 -14.46
N ALA A 166 14.44 -9.31 -15.34
CA ALA A 166 14.98 -7.99 -14.99
C ALA A 166 13.88 -6.99 -14.56
N PRO A 167 12.83 -6.72 -15.37
CA PRO A 167 11.77 -5.78 -14.98
C PRO A 167 10.98 -6.27 -13.76
N ILE A 168 10.80 -7.58 -13.59
CA ILE A 168 10.15 -8.16 -12.39
C ILE A 168 10.99 -7.88 -11.13
N THR A 169 12.30 -8.03 -11.22
CA THR A 169 13.21 -7.80 -10.08
C THR A 169 13.22 -6.32 -9.69
N VAL A 170 13.29 -5.41 -10.68
CA VAL A 170 13.23 -3.96 -10.43
C VAL A 170 11.87 -3.57 -9.83
N TYR A 171 10.78 -4.12 -10.37
CA TYR A 171 9.43 -3.93 -9.83
C TYR A 171 9.34 -4.32 -8.35
N LEU A 172 9.88 -5.48 -7.97
CA LEU A 172 9.92 -5.97 -6.59
C LEU A 172 10.68 -5.01 -5.68
N VAL A 173 11.88 -4.57 -6.10
CA VAL A 173 12.72 -3.66 -5.31
C VAL A 173 12.01 -2.33 -5.08
N LEU A 174 11.37 -1.76 -6.11
CA LEU A 174 10.62 -0.51 -6.00
C LEU A 174 9.39 -0.63 -5.08
N GLN A 175 8.66 -1.74 -5.17
CA GLN A 175 7.53 -2.02 -4.27
C GLN A 175 7.98 -2.16 -2.81
N LEU A 176 9.07 -2.87 -2.56
CA LEU A 176 9.63 -3.03 -1.21
C LEU A 176 10.15 -1.70 -0.67
N ALA A 177 10.88 -0.94 -1.48
CA ALA A 177 11.40 0.38 -1.11
C ALA A 177 10.27 1.35 -0.74
N GLY A 178 9.22 1.44 -1.57
CA GLY A 178 8.06 2.31 -1.29
C GLY A 178 7.36 1.94 0.03
N ARG A 179 7.23 0.64 0.32
CA ARG A 179 6.61 0.15 1.56
C ARG A 179 7.47 0.39 2.79
N LEU A 180 8.79 0.27 2.66
CA LEU A 180 9.74 0.58 3.74
C LEU A 180 9.69 2.07 4.09
N VAL A 181 9.70 2.96 3.09
CA VAL A 181 9.57 4.40 3.30
C VAL A 181 8.23 4.71 4.00
N PHE A 182 7.15 4.07 3.57
CA PHE A 182 5.83 4.24 4.20
C PHE A 182 5.79 3.71 5.65
N MET A 183 6.43 2.57 5.92
CA MET A 183 6.57 2.03 7.28
C MET A 183 7.29 3.00 8.22
N VAL A 184 8.42 3.54 7.78
CA VAL A 184 9.22 4.49 8.59
C VAL A 184 8.38 5.71 8.95
N PHE A 185 7.59 6.21 7.99
CA PHE A 185 6.66 7.31 8.23
C PHE A 185 5.55 6.95 9.20
N LEU A 186 4.92 5.78 9.03
CA LEU A 186 3.88 5.30 9.95
C LEU A 186 4.39 5.10 11.37
N TYR A 187 5.58 4.54 11.53
CA TYR A 187 6.19 4.31 12.85
C TYR A 187 6.45 5.64 13.58
N ARG A 188 6.98 6.64 12.86
CA ARG A 188 7.21 7.98 13.44
C ARG A 188 5.92 8.70 13.78
N SER A 189 4.95 8.68 12.89
CA SER A 189 3.66 9.33 13.12
C SER A 189 2.88 8.69 14.25
N GLN A 190 2.96 7.37 14.45
CA GLN A 190 2.45 6.72 15.66
C GLN A 190 3.13 7.24 16.92
N GLY A 191 4.47 7.33 16.92
CA GLY A 191 5.23 7.84 18.06
C GLY A 191 4.84 9.27 18.45
N ALA A 192 4.68 10.16 17.46
CA ALA A 192 4.22 11.53 17.68
C ALA A 192 2.74 11.60 18.13
N LEU A 193 1.87 10.75 17.58
CA LEU A 193 0.45 10.69 17.92
C LEU A 193 0.14 9.94 19.23
N GLN A 194 1.09 9.19 19.79
CA GLN A 194 0.93 8.46 21.06
C GLN A 194 1.72 9.02 22.24
N ARG A 195 2.73 9.87 22.03
CA ARG A 195 3.40 10.55 23.16
C ARG A 195 2.40 11.45 23.88
N HIS A 196 2.36 11.30 25.20
CA HIS A 196 1.41 11.91 26.14
C HIS A 196 1.38 13.43 26.03
#